data_AF-A0A437QDD2-F1
#
_entry.id   AF-A0A437QDD2-F1
#
_cell.length_a   1.000
_cell.length_b   1.000
_cell.length_c   1.000
_cell.angle_alpha   90.00
_cell.angle_beta   90.00
_cell.angle_gamma   90.00
#
_symmetry.space_group_name_H-M   'P 1'
#
loop_
_entity.id
_entity.type
_entity.pdbx_description
1 polymer ?
#
loop_
_entity_poly.entity_id
_entity_poly.type
_entity_poly.pdbx_seq_one_letter_code
_entity_poly.pdbx_strand_id
1 'polypeptide(L)'
;MKKIAGIIALALFTYGCQPMTKPSIEVEPLPQDEPACFLDNDLLHQLMADEHLFITLSEADQKLMLERVQEPTRLANLLSISGSDKAALSKAKELFTQLSLFPESRCPSDQYLYLRFRHAQANLAALNKLGSTQQAVQERDRTIETLRQQIEALTQIEPAITRQREEQ
;
A
#
# COMPACT_ATOMS: atom_id res chain seq x y z
N MET A 1 -19.32 -41.08 44.94
CA MET A 1 -20.23 -40.59 43.89
C MET A 1 -19.62 -39.30 43.33
N LYS A 2 -18.74 -39.43 42.32
CA LYS A 2 -18.98 -39.13 40.89
C LYS A 2 -19.45 -37.68 40.61
N LYS A 3 -18.44 -36.87 40.26
CA LYS A 3 -18.38 -35.63 39.46
C LYS A 3 -19.59 -35.45 38.53
N ILE A 4 -20.20 -34.26 38.53
CA ILE A 4 -20.66 -33.47 37.35
C ILE A 4 -20.98 -32.06 37.88
N ALA A 5 -20.02 -31.14 37.81
CA ALA A 5 -20.26 -29.70 37.99
C ALA A 5 -19.17 -28.97 37.20
N GLY A 6 -19.36 -28.91 35.89
CA GLY A 6 -18.34 -28.34 34.99
C GLY A 6 -18.67 -28.54 33.52
N ILE A 7 -19.94 -28.43 33.13
CA ILE A 7 -20.37 -28.46 31.71
C ILE A 7 -21.51 -27.46 31.50
N ILE A 8 -21.35 -26.22 31.98
CA ILE A 8 -22.32 -25.13 31.69
C ILE A 8 -21.63 -23.92 31.01
N ALA A 9 -20.30 -23.92 30.91
CA ALA A 9 -19.55 -22.81 30.30
C ALA A 9 -19.35 -22.92 28.76
N LEU A 10 -19.86 -23.97 28.11
CA LEU A 10 -19.61 -24.25 26.69
C LEU A 10 -20.85 -24.11 25.77
N ALA A 11 -21.87 -23.34 26.19
CA ALA A 11 -23.10 -23.14 25.42
C ALA A 11 -23.37 -21.67 25.03
N LEU A 12 -22.40 -20.77 25.22
CA LEU A 12 -22.55 -19.33 24.97
C LEU A 12 -21.81 -18.82 23.71
N PHE A 13 -21.24 -19.70 22.89
CA PHE A 13 -20.46 -19.32 21.70
C PHE A 13 -21.10 -19.65 20.34
N THR A 14 -22.37 -20.07 20.28
CA THR A 14 -23.02 -20.45 19.00
C THR A 14 -24.11 -19.50 18.49
N TYR A 15 -24.26 -18.31 19.09
CA TYR A 15 -25.13 -17.26 18.54
C TYR A 15 -24.32 -16.22 17.74
N GLY A 16 -23.72 -16.67 16.63
CA GLY A 16 -23.06 -15.81 15.65
C GLY A 16 -23.40 -16.28 14.23
N CYS A 17 -23.99 -15.37 13.45
CA CYS A 17 -24.51 -15.52 12.08
C CYS A 17 -25.89 -16.19 11.93
N GLN A 18 -26.94 -15.39 12.09
CA GLN A 18 -28.19 -15.63 11.36
C GLN A 18 -28.00 -15.19 9.90
N PRO A 19 -28.24 -16.06 8.89
CA PRO A 19 -28.36 -15.58 7.52
C PRO A 19 -29.66 -14.76 7.43
N MET A 20 -29.56 -13.46 7.19
CA MET A 20 -30.70 -12.64 6.77
C MET A 20 -31.26 -13.23 5.48
N THR A 21 -32.36 -13.96 5.60
CA THR A 21 -33.17 -14.39 4.45
C THR A 21 -33.86 -13.13 3.91
N LYS A 22 -33.31 -12.53 2.86
CA LYS A 22 -34.00 -11.48 2.11
C LYS A 22 -35.27 -12.08 1.51
N PRO A 23 -36.43 -11.43 1.61
CA PRO A 23 -37.61 -11.86 0.88
C PRO A 23 -37.36 -11.71 -0.62
N SER A 24 -37.47 -12.81 -1.35
CA SER A 24 -37.45 -12.84 -2.81
C SER A 24 -38.70 -12.16 -3.34
N ILE A 25 -38.57 -10.89 -3.73
CA ILE A 25 -39.55 -10.24 -4.59
C ILE A 25 -39.13 -10.61 -6.01
N GLU A 26 -39.87 -11.51 -6.65
CA GLU A 26 -39.80 -11.71 -8.11
C GLU A 26 -40.29 -10.43 -8.76
N VAL A 27 -39.36 -9.52 -9.04
CA VAL A 27 -39.57 -8.42 -9.97
C VAL A 27 -39.14 -8.95 -11.34
N GLU A 28 -40.10 -9.05 -12.25
CA GLU A 28 -39.88 -9.28 -13.67
C GLU A 28 -38.78 -8.32 -14.16
N PRO A 29 -37.66 -8.82 -14.73
CA PRO A 29 -36.57 -7.96 -15.12
C PRO A 29 -37.04 -7.13 -16.31
N LEU A 30 -37.35 -5.85 -16.07
CA LEU A 30 -37.24 -4.85 -17.13
C LEU A 30 -35.86 -5.01 -17.76
N PRO A 31 -35.70 -4.85 -19.09
CA PRO A 31 -34.39 -4.77 -19.71
C PRO A 31 -33.71 -3.55 -19.09
N GLN A 32 -32.92 -3.81 -18.05
CA GLN A 32 -31.98 -2.83 -17.54
C GLN A 32 -30.95 -2.74 -18.65
N ASP A 33 -30.89 -1.59 -19.31
CA ASP A 33 -29.67 -1.18 -19.99
C ASP A 33 -28.59 -1.21 -18.89
N GLU A 34 -27.92 -2.36 -18.75
CA GLU A 34 -26.78 -2.49 -17.87
C GLU A 34 -25.78 -1.44 -18.35
N PRO A 35 -25.36 -0.47 -17.52
CA PRO A 35 -24.31 0.43 -17.92
C PRO A 35 -23.10 -0.44 -18.19
N ALA A 36 -22.62 -0.31 -19.41
CA ALA A 36 -21.48 -1.05 -19.89
C ALA A 36 -20.29 -0.76 -18.94
N CYS A 37 -19.78 -1.82 -18.30
CA CYS A 37 -18.50 -1.76 -17.62
C CYS A 37 -17.42 -1.25 -18.58
N PHE A 38 -16.41 -0.54 -18.07
CA PHE A 38 -15.33 -0.09 -18.95
C PHE A 38 -14.50 -1.28 -19.45
N LEU A 39 -14.32 -2.29 -18.60
CA LEU A 39 -13.59 -3.51 -18.92
C LEU A 39 -14.52 -4.72 -18.92
N ASP A 40 -14.13 -5.71 -19.72
CA ASP A 40 -14.74 -7.03 -19.69
C ASP A 40 -14.50 -7.68 -18.32
N ASN A 41 -15.52 -8.35 -17.80
CA ASN A 41 -15.46 -9.07 -16.54
C ASN A 41 -14.50 -10.27 -16.60
N ASP A 42 -14.30 -10.86 -17.79
CA ASP A 42 -13.36 -11.96 -17.98
C ASP A 42 -11.90 -11.52 -17.81
N LEU A 43 -11.61 -10.22 -17.93
CA LEU A 43 -10.27 -9.66 -17.78
C LEU A 43 -9.73 -9.82 -16.35
N LEU A 44 -10.58 -9.88 -15.33
CA LEU A 44 -10.16 -10.01 -13.94
C LEU A 44 -9.28 -11.25 -13.73
N HIS A 45 -9.69 -12.39 -14.27
CA HIS A 45 -8.94 -13.64 -14.12
C HIS A 45 -7.54 -13.54 -14.76
N GLN A 46 -7.44 -12.88 -15.91
CA GLN A 46 -6.16 -12.65 -16.57
C GLN A 46 -5.27 -11.71 -15.75
N LEU A 47 -5.82 -10.61 -15.21
CA LEU A 47 -5.08 -9.66 -14.38
C LEU A 47 -4.51 -10.32 -13.12
N MET A 48 -5.31 -11.17 -12.46
CA MET A 48 -4.87 -11.92 -11.28
C MET A 48 -3.83 -12.99 -11.61
N ALA A 49 -3.98 -13.68 -12.74
CA ALA A 49 -3.01 -14.67 -13.20
C ALA A 49 -1.66 -14.00 -13.54
N ASP A 50 -1.69 -12.86 -14.23
CA ASP A 50 -0.50 -12.07 -14.54
C ASP A 50 0.17 -11.56 -13.26
N GLU A 51 -0.60 -11.07 -12.29
CA GLU A 51 -0.08 -10.66 -10.98
C GLU A 51 0.62 -11.83 -10.28
N HIS A 52 -0.04 -12.98 -10.19
CA HIS A 52 0.52 -14.16 -9.54
C HIS A 52 1.82 -14.61 -10.20
N LEU A 53 1.84 -14.65 -11.53
CA LEU A 53 3.06 -14.95 -12.27
C LEU A 53 4.15 -13.93 -11.93
N PHE A 54 3.86 -12.64 -12.06
CA PHE A 54 4.82 -11.56 -11.83
C PHE A 54 5.48 -11.62 -10.45
N ILE A 55 4.73 -11.86 -9.37
CA ILE A 55 5.30 -11.94 -8.01
C ILE A 55 6.16 -13.19 -7.77
N THR A 56 5.99 -14.24 -8.58
CA THR A 56 6.77 -15.49 -8.46
C THR A 56 8.02 -15.50 -9.33
N LEU A 57 8.11 -14.59 -10.30
CA LEU A 57 9.24 -14.47 -11.21
C LEU A 57 10.49 -13.87 -10.54
N SER A 58 11.65 -14.15 -11.13
CA SER A 58 12.89 -13.46 -10.81
C SER A 58 12.82 -11.99 -11.23
N GLU A 59 13.65 -11.11 -10.64
CA GLU A 59 13.68 -9.68 -11.03
C GLU A 59 13.99 -9.49 -12.53
N ALA A 60 14.85 -10.32 -13.11
CA ALA A 60 15.18 -10.27 -14.53
C ALA A 60 13.94 -10.61 -15.39
N ASP A 61 13.20 -11.65 -15.00
CA ASP A 61 11.99 -12.07 -15.71
C ASP A 61 10.83 -11.11 -15.52
N GLN A 62 10.71 -10.49 -14.34
CA GLN A 62 9.77 -9.40 -14.07
C GLN A 62 9.99 -8.24 -15.03
N LYS A 63 11.25 -7.82 -15.21
CA LYS A 63 11.61 -6.76 -16.15
C LYS A 63 11.22 -7.14 -17.59
N LEU A 64 11.54 -8.37 -18.01
CA LEU A 64 11.14 -8.86 -19.33
C LEU A 64 9.62 -8.91 -19.51
N MET A 65 8.86 -9.26 -18.46
CA MET A 65 7.40 -9.25 -18.49
C MET A 65 6.86 -7.82 -18.67
N LEU A 66 7.39 -6.85 -17.92
CA LEU A 66 7.01 -5.43 -18.05
C LEU A 66 7.32 -4.88 -19.44
N GLU A 67 8.43 -5.28 -20.06
CA GLU A 67 8.80 -4.86 -21.42
C GLU A 67 7.88 -5.45 -22.49
N ARG A 68 7.30 -6.64 -22.25
CA ARG A 68 6.42 -7.33 -23.21
C ARG A 68 4.96 -6.88 -23.12
N VAL A 69 4.50 -6.44 -21.96
CA VAL A 69 3.11 -6.01 -21.76
C VAL A 69 2.92 -4.61 -22.32
N GLN A 70 2.26 -4.52 -23.48
CA GLN A 70 1.96 -3.24 -24.13
C GLN A 70 0.59 -2.68 -23.76
N GLU A 71 -0.31 -3.53 -23.26
CA GLU A 71 -1.67 -3.13 -22.93
C GLU A 71 -1.68 -2.29 -21.64
N PRO A 72 -2.20 -1.04 -21.66
CA PRO A 72 -2.09 -0.11 -20.53
C PRO A 72 -2.68 -0.63 -19.21
N THR A 73 -3.77 -1.38 -19.27
CA THR A 73 -4.50 -1.88 -18.10
C THR A 73 -3.68 -2.92 -17.34
N ARG A 74 -3.17 -3.93 -18.07
CA ARG A 74 -2.27 -4.97 -17.56
C ARG A 74 -0.97 -4.36 -17.09
N LEU A 75 -0.39 -3.44 -17.84
CA LEU A 75 0.85 -2.76 -17.45
C LEU A 75 0.66 -1.96 -16.16
N ALA A 76 -0.44 -1.21 -16.03
CA ALA A 76 -0.78 -0.50 -14.80
C ALA A 76 -0.93 -1.44 -13.62
N ASN A 77 -1.61 -2.58 -13.81
CA ASN A 77 -1.75 -3.58 -12.76
C ASN A 77 -0.40 -4.13 -12.31
N LEU A 78 0.49 -4.51 -13.23
CA LEU A 78 1.80 -5.07 -12.90
C LEU A 78 2.69 -4.04 -12.21
N LEU A 79 2.77 -2.81 -12.73
CA LEU A 79 3.56 -1.75 -12.12
C LEU A 79 3.05 -1.33 -10.73
N SER A 80 1.77 -1.58 -10.43
CA SER A 80 1.18 -1.32 -9.12
C SER A 80 1.59 -2.31 -8.03
N ILE A 81 2.17 -3.46 -8.41
CA ILE A 81 2.63 -4.51 -7.49
C ILE A 81 3.92 -4.11 -6.79
N SER A 82 4.79 -3.36 -7.46
CA SER A 82 6.12 -2.97 -6.97
C SER A 82 6.04 -1.99 -5.81
N GLY A 83 5.75 -2.49 -4.60
CA GLY A 83 5.46 -1.67 -3.41
C GLY A 83 6.61 -0.75 -2.96
N SER A 84 7.85 -1.02 -3.37
CA SER A 84 9.04 -0.24 -3.02
C SER A 84 9.59 0.62 -4.17
N ASP A 85 9.14 0.41 -5.40
CA ASP A 85 9.64 1.17 -6.55
C ASP A 85 8.75 2.39 -6.83
N LYS A 86 9.26 3.55 -6.43
CA LYS A 86 8.57 4.84 -6.62
C LYS A 86 8.34 5.17 -8.11
N ALA A 87 9.24 4.80 -9.01
CA ALA A 87 9.10 5.08 -10.44
C ALA A 87 7.99 4.22 -11.05
N ALA A 88 7.99 2.91 -10.74
CA ALA A 88 6.93 2.00 -11.16
C ALA A 88 5.55 2.45 -10.64
N LEU A 89 5.43 2.77 -9.36
CA LEU A 89 4.17 3.23 -8.77
C LEU A 89 3.69 4.56 -9.35
N SER A 90 4.61 5.49 -9.66
CA SER A 90 4.27 6.75 -10.32
C SER A 90 3.74 6.49 -11.73
N LYS A 91 4.38 5.59 -12.48
CA LYS A 91 3.93 5.22 -13.81
C LYS A 91 2.58 4.48 -13.80
N ALA A 92 2.39 3.56 -12.86
CA ALA A 92 1.12 2.88 -12.65
C ALA A 92 0.00 3.89 -12.39
N LYS A 93 0.24 4.88 -11.50
CA LYS A 93 -0.72 5.95 -11.19
C LYS A 93 -1.11 6.73 -12.46
N GLU A 94 -0.16 7.10 -13.31
CA GLU A 94 -0.44 7.78 -14.58
C GLU A 94 -1.33 6.94 -15.50
N LEU A 95 -1.01 5.65 -15.65
CA LEU A 95 -1.79 4.75 -16.50
C LEU A 95 -3.21 4.58 -15.96
N PHE A 96 -3.38 4.38 -14.65
CA PHE A 96 -4.70 4.29 -14.04
C PHE A 96 -5.55 5.56 -14.24
N THR A 97 -4.95 6.75 -14.22
CA THR A 97 -5.70 8.00 -14.46
C THR A 97 -6.24 8.13 -15.88
N GLN A 98 -5.74 7.35 -16.83
CA GLN A 98 -6.22 7.30 -18.21
C GLN A 98 -7.39 6.32 -18.38
N LEU A 99 -7.59 5.42 -17.42
CA LEU A 99 -8.68 4.44 -17.44
C LEU A 99 -9.95 5.05 -16.85
N SER A 100 -11.06 4.91 -17.56
CA SER A 100 -12.38 5.36 -17.09
C SER A 100 -13.05 4.28 -16.25
N LEU A 101 -12.42 3.88 -15.14
CA LEU A 101 -12.89 2.78 -14.29
C LEU A 101 -14.20 3.14 -13.59
N PHE A 102 -15.20 2.25 -13.64
CA PHE A 102 -16.46 2.35 -12.91
C PHE A 102 -16.48 1.34 -11.75
N PRO A 103 -16.18 1.75 -10.49
CA PRO A 103 -16.03 0.83 -9.37
C PRO A 103 -17.36 0.37 -8.78
N GLU A 104 -18.26 -0.14 -9.63
CA GLU A 104 -19.53 -0.71 -9.26
C GLU A 104 -19.41 -2.23 -9.06
N SER A 105 -20.24 -2.80 -8.19
CA SER A 105 -20.19 -4.23 -7.87
C SER A 105 -20.47 -5.17 -9.05
N ARG A 106 -21.10 -4.66 -10.11
CA ARG A 106 -21.35 -5.41 -11.36
C ARG A 106 -20.18 -5.39 -12.35
N CYS A 107 -19.15 -4.57 -12.09
CA CYS A 107 -17.94 -4.44 -12.91
C CYS A 107 -16.71 -4.88 -12.10
N PRO A 108 -16.56 -6.19 -11.82
CA PRO A 108 -15.47 -6.71 -11.00
C PRO A 108 -14.06 -6.33 -11.49
N SER A 109 -13.83 -6.29 -12.81
CA SER A 109 -12.55 -5.87 -13.39
C SER A 109 -12.22 -4.40 -13.08
N ASP A 110 -13.18 -3.51 -13.31
CA ASP A 110 -13.07 -2.08 -13.00
C ASP A 110 -12.86 -1.85 -11.51
N GLN A 111 -13.66 -2.53 -10.68
CA GLN A 111 -13.57 -2.45 -9.23
C GLN A 111 -12.20 -2.92 -8.74
N TYR A 112 -11.69 -4.05 -9.25
CA TYR A 112 -10.38 -4.57 -8.91
C TYR A 112 -9.29 -3.54 -9.24
N LEU A 113 -9.24 -3.03 -10.49
CA LEU A 113 -8.21 -2.07 -10.88
C LEU A 113 -8.34 -0.74 -10.14
N TYR A 114 -9.56 -0.32 -9.80
CA TYR A 114 -9.77 0.86 -8.97
C TYR A 114 -9.14 0.66 -7.58
N LEU A 115 -9.30 -0.51 -6.97
CA LEU A 115 -8.64 -0.83 -5.70
C LEU A 115 -7.11 -0.85 -5.85
N ARG A 116 -6.58 -1.40 -6.95
CA ARG A 116 -5.13 -1.38 -7.26
C ARG A 116 -4.60 0.04 -7.43
N PHE A 117 -5.36 0.91 -8.08
CA PHE A 117 -5.03 2.32 -8.20
C PHE A 117 -4.95 3.00 -6.83
N ARG A 118 -5.93 2.77 -5.95
CA ARG A 118 -5.92 3.32 -4.59
C ARG A 118 -4.75 2.80 -3.75
N HIS A 119 -4.42 1.52 -3.90
CA HIS A 119 -3.26 0.91 -3.25
C HIS A 119 -1.94 1.54 -3.74
N ALA A 120 -1.76 1.70 -5.05
CA ALA A 120 -0.59 2.35 -5.62
C ALA A 120 -0.42 3.80 -5.13
N GLN A 121 -1.52 4.56 -5.05
CA GLN A 121 -1.52 5.92 -4.49
C GLN A 121 -1.07 5.94 -3.03
N ALA A 122 -1.57 5.01 -2.22
CA ALA A 122 -1.21 4.92 -0.80
C ALA A 122 0.28 4.58 -0.62
N ASN A 123 0.80 3.61 -1.37
CA ASN A 123 2.22 3.23 -1.31
C ASN A 123 3.12 4.37 -1.77
N LEU A 124 2.76 5.05 -2.87
CA LEU A 124 3.51 6.21 -3.34
C LEU A 124 3.56 7.33 -2.29
N ALA A 125 2.43 7.61 -1.63
CA ALA A 125 2.37 8.59 -0.54
C ALA A 125 3.24 8.18 0.65
N ALA A 126 3.23 6.89 1.02
CA ALA A 126 4.05 6.35 2.10
C ALA A 126 5.56 6.49 1.79
N LEU A 127 5.99 6.13 0.57
CA LEU A 127 7.38 6.28 0.12
C LEU A 127 7.85 7.74 0.12
N ASN A 128 6.99 8.66 -0.32
CA ASN A 128 7.29 10.10 -0.28
C ASN A 128 7.47 10.60 1.16
N LYS A 129 6.60 10.17 2.07
CA LYS A 129 6.70 10.52 3.49
C LYS A 129 7.97 9.96 4.12
N LEU A 130 8.31 8.71 3.82
CA LEU A 130 9.54 8.07 4.30
C LEU A 130 10.78 8.84 3.83
N GLY A 131 10.85 9.20 2.54
CA GLY A 131 11.94 10.01 2.00
C GLY A 131 12.09 11.37 2.70
N SER A 132 10.98 12.09 2.91
CA SER A 132 11.01 13.38 3.63
C SER A 132 11.45 13.24 5.09
N THR A 133 11.06 12.15 5.75
CA THR A 133 11.42 11.89 7.15
C THR A 133 12.90 11.57 7.26
N GLN A 134 13.43 10.75 6.34
CA GLN A 134 14.85 10.41 6.30
C GLN A 134 15.73 11.64 6.04
N GLN A 135 15.31 12.55 5.17
CA GLN A 135 16.00 13.84 4.96
C GLN A 135 16.01 14.69 6.24
N ALA A 136 14.87 14.78 6.94
CA ALA A 136 14.78 15.54 8.18
C ALA A 136 15.69 14.96 9.29
N VAL A 137 15.82 13.63 9.37
CA VAL A 137 16.73 12.96 10.31
C VAL A 137 18.18 13.30 9.97
N GLN A 138 18.58 13.15 8.71
CA GLN A 138 19.95 13.47 8.27
C GLN A 138 20.34 14.92 8.57
N GLU A 139 19.41 15.86 8.41
CA GLU A 139 19.67 17.27 8.70
C GLU A 139 19.83 17.54 10.20
N ARG A 140 19.03 16.85 11.03
CA ARG A 140 19.19 16.90 12.49
C ARG A 140 20.52 16.31 12.93
N ASP A 141 20.95 15.20 12.33
CA ASP A 141 22.23 14.57 12.65
C ASP A 141 23.41 15.49 12.34
N ARG A 142 23.37 16.19 11.20
CA ARG A 142 24.38 17.23 10.85
C ARG A 142 24.39 18.39 11.85
N THR A 143 23.20 18.82 12.28
CA THR A 143 23.07 19.89 13.28
C THR A 143 23.66 19.46 14.63
N ILE A 144 23.35 18.24 15.06
CA ILE A 144 23.89 17.66 16.30
C ILE A 144 25.42 17.59 16.22
N GLU A 145 25.97 17.14 15.10
CA GLU A 145 27.42 17.05 14.92
C GLU A 145 28.09 18.42 14.95
N THR A 146 27.48 19.42 14.31
CA THR A 146 27.97 20.81 14.34
C THR A 146 27.95 21.36 15.77
N LEU A 147 26.88 21.13 16.53
CA LEU A 147 26.78 21.56 17.92
C LEU A 147 27.80 20.85 18.81
N ARG A 148 28.07 19.56 18.59
CA ARG A 148 29.12 18.82 19.31
C ARG A 148 30.49 19.45 19.09
N GLN A 149 30.83 19.78 17.85
CA GLN A 149 32.10 20.44 17.52
C GLN A 149 32.22 21.82 18.19
N GLN A 150 31.13 22.60 18.23
CA GLN A 150 31.12 23.88 18.94
C GLN A 150 31.30 23.72 20.45
N ILE A 151 30.61 22.76 21.07
CA ILE A 151 30.75 22.45 22.49
C ILE A 151 32.19 22.02 22.79
N GLU A 152 32.77 21.14 21.97
CA GLU A 152 34.15 20.71 22.14
C GLU A 152 35.13 21.89 22.04
N ALA A 153 34.98 22.75 21.03
CA ALA A 153 35.80 23.95 20.89
C ALA A 153 35.69 24.89 22.10
N LEU A 154 34.47 25.13 22.60
CA LEU A 154 34.26 25.96 23.80
C LEU A 154 34.86 25.30 25.05
N THR A 155 34.72 23.99 25.19
CA THR A 155 35.28 23.21 26.31
C THR A 155 36.81 23.22 26.28
N GLN A 156 37.43 23.24 25.09
CA GLN A 156 38.89 23.37 24.95
C GLN A 156 39.39 24.78 25.30
N ILE A 157 38.57 25.82 25.09
CA ILE A 157 38.91 27.21 25.42
C ILE A 157 38.83 27.48 26.92
N GLU A 158 37.86 26.90 27.65
CA GLU A 158 37.70 27.09 29.09
C GLU A 158 38.99 26.90 29.92
N PRO A 159 39.75 25.79 29.81
CA PRO A 159 40.98 25.62 30.58
C PRO A 159 42.09 26.59 30.18
N ALA A 160 42.11 27.09 28.94
CA ALA A 160 43.05 28.12 28.51
C ALA A 160 42.76 29.48 29.16
N ILE A 161 41.49 29.85 29.28
CA ILE A 161 41.06 31.07 29.98
C ILE A 161 41.30 30.95 31.50
N THR A 162 41.03 29.79 32.09
CA THR A 162 41.25 29.56 33.52
C THR A 162 42.73 29.70 33.88
N ARG A 163 43.65 29.15 33.08
CA ARG A 163 45.10 29.34 33.29
C ARG A 163 45.53 30.79 33.18
N GLN A 164 45.00 31.55 32.21
CA GLN A 164 45.31 32.99 32.10
C GLN A 164 44.86 33.80 33.32
N ARG A 165 43.82 33.35 34.04
CA ARG A 165 43.37 34.01 35.28
C ARG A 165 44.17 33.61 36.52
N GLU A 166 44.78 32.42 36.53
CA GLU A 166 45.62 31.96 37.64
C GLU A 166 47.06 32.52 37.57
N GLU A 167 47.49 32.97 36.39
CA GLU A 167 48.83 33.55 36.15
C GLU A 167 48.88 35.09 36.30
N GLN A 168 47.75 35.75 36.64
CA GLN A 168 47.65 37.18 36.99
C GLN A 168 47.56 37.38 38.50
#